data_AF-A0A6I5NI50-F1
#
_entry.id   AF-A0A6I5NI50-F1
#
_cell.length_a   1.000
_cell.length_b   1.000
_cell.length_c   1.000
_cell.angle_alpha   90.00
_cell.angle_beta   90.00
_cell.angle_gamma   90.00
#
_symmetry.space_group_name_H-M   'P 1'
#
loop_
_entity.id
_entity.type
_entity.pdbx_description
1 polymer ?
#
loop_
_entity_poly.entity_id
_entity_poly.type
_entity_poly.pdbx_seq_one_letter_code
_entity_poly.pdbx_strand_id
1 'polypeptide(L)'
;MTAYQSQPTDAYSIDSEAWWVQQWVDLLNSYRFKKRLERGRRYAREGHILSLEFKEAKVYAKVQGTAPEPYELSIWIDRFSDEDWSYVIETLSQQAIYSAQLLAGEMPANIEEVFTANGLSLFPFTLSDVHSRCSCPDPKNPCKHIAAVYYEL
;
A
#
# COMPACT_ATOMS: atom_id res chain seq x y z
N MET A 1 -18.28 33.14 -25.65
CA MET A 1 -17.23 32.94 -24.63
C MET A 1 -17.78 31.97 -23.59
N THR A 2 -17.68 30.68 -23.85
CA THR A 2 -18.12 29.64 -22.92
C THR A 2 -16.98 29.35 -21.96
N ALA A 3 -17.18 29.67 -20.68
CA ALA A 3 -16.25 29.42 -19.60
C ALA A 3 -16.06 27.90 -19.43
N TYR A 4 -14.82 27.43 -19.57
CA TYR A 4 -14.40 26.10 -19.16
C TYR A 4 -14.38 26.07 -17.62
N GLN A 5 -15.41 25.51 -17.00
CA GLN A 5 -15.32 25.11 -15.60
C GLN A 5 -14.45 23.86 -15.53
N SER A 6 -13.22 24.04 -15.06
CA SER A 6 -12.34 22.96 -14.67
C SER A 6 -12.93 22.28 -13.43
N GLN A 7 -13.52 21.10 -13.59
CA GLN A 7 -13.86 20.25 -12.45
C GLN A 7 -12.56 19.77 -11.78
N PRO A 8 -12.53 19.67 -10.44
CA PRO A 8 -11.39 19.12 -9.74
C PRO A 8 -11.20 17.67 -10.17
N THR A 9 -9.97 17.31 -10.56
CA THR A 9 -9.61 15.91 -10.80
C THR A 9 -9.80 15.15 -9.50
N ASP A 10 -10.76 14.22 -9.47
CA ASP A 10 -11.05 13.35 -8.34
C ASP A 10 -9.77 12.79 -7.72
N ALA A 11 -9.33 13.45 -6.64
CA ALA A 11 -8.48 12.82 -5.65
C ALA A 11 -9.25 11.58 -5.19
N TYR A 12 -8.58 10.44 -5.10
CA TYR A 12 -9.17 9.19 -4.64
C TYR A 12 -9.94 9.45 -3.33
N SER A 13 -11.27 9.52 -3.39
CA SER A 13 -12.15 9.41 -2.22
C SER A 13 -12.98 8.16 -2.45
N ILE A 14 -12.53 7.04 -1.88
CA ILE A 14 -13.41 5.89 -1.73
C ILE A 14 -14.25 6.18 -0.49
N ASP A 15 -15.48 6.63 -0.73
CA ASP A 15 -16.47 6.83 0.31
C ASP A 15 -16.64 5.51 1.08
N SER A 16 -16.11 5.46 2.32
CA SER A 16 -16.15 4.36 3.31
C SER A 16 -14.94 3.40 3.46
N GLU A 17 -13.74 3.73 2.98
CA GLU A 17 -12.56 2.94 3.35
C GLU A 17 -12.08 3.20 4.79
N ALA A 18 -11.53 2.15 5.42
CA ALA A 18 -11.00 2.22 6.77
C ALA A 18 -9.82 3.20 6.87
N TRP A 19 -9.63 3.86 8.02
CA TRP A 19 -8.65 4.95 8.16
C TRP A 19 -7.22 4.54 7.78
N TRP A 20 -6.84 3.28 8.01
CA TRP A 20 -5.51 2.75 7.69
C TRP A 20 -5.31 2.53 6.18
N VAL A 21 -6.39 2.32 5.43
CA VAL A 21 -6.33 2.29 3.96
C VAL A 21 -6.07 3.69 3.41
N GLN A 22 -6.65 4.71 4.04
CA GLN A 22 -6.38 6.11 3.67
C GLN A 22 -4.89 6.46 3.83
N GLN A 23 -4.20 5.94 4.87
CA GLN A 23 -2.75 6.12 5.02
C GLN A 23 -1.97 5.61 3.81
N TRP A 24 -2.34 4.42 3.30
CA TRP A 24 -1.74 3.86 2.09
C TRP A 24 -2.04 4.67 0.83
N VAL A 25 -3.29 5.09 0.66
CA VAL A 25 -3.73 5.93 -0.47
C VAL A 25 -3.00 7.27 -0.47
N ASP A 26 -2.85 7.90 0.69
CA ASP A 26 -2.13 9.16 0.86
C ASP A 26 -0.64 9.00 0.52
N LEU A 27 -0.04 7.87 0.92
CA LEU A 27 1.32 7.50 0.53
C LEU A 27 1.46 7.42 -1.00
N LEU A 28 0.52 6.77 -1.69
CA LEU A 28 0.51 6.72 -3.15
C LEU A 28 0.33 8.11 -3.77
N ASN A 29 -0.57 8.94 -3.23
CA ASN A 29 -0.85 10.28 -3.72
C ASN A 29 0.34 11.25 -3.57
N SER A 30 1.21 11.00 -2.58
CA SER A 30 2.45 11.74 -2.37
C SER A 30 3.50 11.51 -3.49
N TYR A 31 3.33 10.44 -4.28
CA TYR A 31 4.31 10.08 -5.30
C TYR A 31 4.35 11.08 -6.45
N ARG A 32 5.57 11.53 -6.78
CA ARG A 32 5.81 12.61 -7.75
C ARG A 32 5.33 12.33 -9.18
N PHE A 33 5.18 11.07 -9.60
CA PHE A 33 4.79 10.73 -10.97
C PHE A 33 3.34 10.22 -11.07
N LYS A 34 2.37 11.11 -10.81
CA LYS A 34 0.92 10.81 -10.79
C LYS A 34 0.40 10.08 -12.03
N LYS A 35 0.78 10.52 -13.23
CA LYS A 35 0.40 9.87 -14.51
C LYS A 35 0.80 8.38 -14.58
N ARG A 36 1.85 7.99 -13.87
CA ARG A 36 2.30 6.59 -13.85
C ARG A 36 1.37 5.74 -12.97
N LEU A 37 0.98 6.27 -11.82
CA LEU A 37 0.00 5.63 -10.93
C LEU A 37 -1.38 5.58 -11.57
N GLU A 38 -1.84 6.63 -12.25
CA GLU A 38 -3.12 6.63 -12.98
C GLU A 38 -3.21 5.49 -14.01
N ARG A 39 -2.11 5.23 -14.74
CA ARG A 39 -2.04 4.08 -15.66
C ARG A 39 -2.09 2.74 -14.94
N GLY A 40 -1.42 2.62 -13.79
CA GLY A 40 -1.48 1.44 -12.94
C GLY A 40 -2.90 1.19 -12.43
N ARG A 41 -3.57 2.24 -11.92
CA ARG A 41 -4.97 2.20 -11.44
C ARG A 41 -5.92 1.69 -12.51
N ARG A 42 -5.77 2.18 -13.75
CA ARG A 42 -6.56 1.69 -14.89
C ARG A 42 -6.27 0.21 -15.16
N TYR A 43 -5.01 -0.20 -15.09
CA TYR A 43 -4.61 -1.59 -15.29
C TYR A 43 -5.20 -2.54 -14.24
N ALA A 44 -5.26 -2.11 -12.98
CA ALA A 44 -5.91 -2.86 -11.91
C ALA A 44 -7.41 -3.06 -12.21
N ARG A 45 -8.11 -1.96 -12.52
CA ARG A 45 -9.55 -1.97 -12.88
C ARG A 45 -9.90 -2.79 -14.12
N GLU A 46 -8.97 -2.92 -15.06
CA GLU A 46 -9.15 -3.74 -16.27
C GLU A 46 -8.97 -5.25 -16.00
N GLY A 47 -8.65 -5.68 -14.77
CA GLY A 47 -8.56 -7.09 -14.41
C GLY A 47 -7.25 -7.77 -14.85
N HIS A 48 -6.17 -7.00 -15.07
CA HIS A 48 -4.89 -7.57 -15.50
C HIS A 48 -4.10 -8.27 -14.39
N ILE A 49 -4.53 -8.19 -13.14
CA ILE A 49 -3.87 -8.83 -11.99
C ILE A 49 -4.46 -10.24 -11.86
N LEU A 50 -3.64 -11.25 -12.18
CA LEU A 50 -4.07 -12.65 -12.29
C LEU A 50 -4.02 -13.37 -10.95
N SER A 51 -3.09 -12.99 -10.08
CA SER A 51 -2.95 -13.57 -8.74
C SER A 51 -2.22 -12.61 -7.83
N LEU A 52 -2.57 -12.66 -6.55
CA LEU A 52 -1.91 -11.94 -5.46
C LEU A 52 -1.77 -12.90 -4.27
N GLU A 53 -0.55 -13.06 -3.78
CA GLU A 53 -0.20 -13.99 -2.70
C GLU A 53 0.64 -13.25 -1.66
N PHE A 54 0.18 -13.26 -0.40
CA PHE A 54 0.91 -12.72 0.73
C PHE A 54 1.77 -13.82 1.37
N LYS A 55 3.07 -13.58 1.48
CA LYS A 55 4.02 -14.43 2.22
C LYS A 55 4.86 -13.54 3.12
N GLU A 56 4.66 -13.67 4.43
CA GLU A 56 5.31 -12.83 5.43
C GLU A 56 5.09 -11.33 5.12
N ALA A 57 6.14 -10.51 5.10
CA ALA A 57 6.07 -9.09 4.76
C ALA A 57 6.19 -8.80 3.24
N LYS A 58 5.90 -9.80 2.40
CA LYS A 58 6.07 -9.71 0.96
C LYS A 58 4.83 -10.17 0.21
N VAL A 59 4.42 -9.35 -0.74
CA VAL A 59 3.37 -9.66 -1.71
C VAL A 59 4.03 -10.15 -2.99
N TYR A 60 3.54 -11.26 -3.52
CA TYR A 60 3.88 -11.77 -4.84
C TYR A 60 2.65 -11.65 -5.73
N ALA A 61 2.83 -11.22 -6.97
CA ALA A 61 1.73 -11.12 -7.91
C ALA A 61 2.14 -11.51 -9.33
N LYS A 62 1.15 -11.95 -10.10
CA LYS A 62 1.26 -12.16 -11.54
C LYS A 62 0.36 -11.15 -12.24
N VAL A 63 0.91 -10.38 -13.15
CA VAL A 63 0.17 -9.34 -13.88
C VAL A 63 0.32 -9.56 -15.37
N GLN A 64 -0.81 -9.71 -16.05
CA GLN A 64 -0.85 -9.85 -17.50
C GLN A 64 -0.36 -8.55 -18.14
N GLY A 65 0.68 -8.69 -18.96
CA GLY A 65 1.24 -7.61 -19.74
C GLY A 65 0.88 -7.72 -21.22
N THR A 66 1.68 -7.06 -22.05
CA THR A 66 1.65 -7.27 -23.51
C THR A 66 2.37 -8.54 -23.95
N ALA A 67 3.18 -9.14 -23.08
CA ALA A 67 3.85 -10.41 -23.35
C ALA A 67 2.87 -11.58 -23.21
N PRO A 68 3.08 -12.71 -23.92
CA PRO A 68 2.25 -13.90 -23.77
C PRO A 68 2.24 -14.43 -22.34
N GLU A 69 3.41 -14.46 -21.70
CA GLU A 69 3.56 -14.86 -20.30
C GLU A 69 3.33 -13.68 -19.35
N PRO A 70 2.60 -13.87 -18.24
CA PRO A 70 2.42 -12.83 -17.22
C PRO A 70 3.74 -12.40 -16.59
N TYR A 71 3.84 -11.12 -16.23
CA TYR A 71 4.99 -10.62 -15.48
C TYR A 71 4.86 -11.02 -14.02
N GLU A 72 5.97 -11.48 -13.45
CA GLU A 72 6.09 -11.76 -12.02
C GLU A 72 6.57 -10.49 -11.33
N LEU A 73 5.92 -10.15 -10.22
CA LEU A 73 6.30 -9.03 -9.40
C LEU A 73 6.22 -9.35 -7.92
N SER A 74 6.99 -8.60 -7.15
CA SER A 74 6.94 -8.66 -5.70
C SER A 74 7.07 -7.28 -5.09
N ILE A 75 6.31 -7.03 -4.02
CA ILE A 75 6.31 -5.80 -3.23
C ILE A 75 6.57 -6.17 -1.76
N TRP A 76 7.43 -5.45 -1.06
CA TRP A 76 7.71 -5.69 0.34
C TRP A 76 8.14 -4.42 1.06
N ILE A 77 8.04 -4.44 2.38
CA ILE A 77 8.59 -3.42 3.28
C ILE A 77 9.60 -4.09 4.21
N ASP A 78 10.49 -3.30 4.80
CA ASP A 78 11.40 -3.81 5.81
C ASP A 78 10.63 -4.28 7.04
N ARG A 79 11.01 -5.44 7.56
CA ARG A 79 10.39 -6.03 8.75
C ARG A 79 11.00 -5.40 9.99
N PHE A 80 10.17 -5.13 10.99
CA PHE A 80 10.68 -4.92 12.35
C PHE A 80 11.45 -6.16 12.83
N SER A 81 12.49 -5.93 13.62
CA SER A 81 13.21 -7.01 14.26
C SER A 81 12.34 -7.73 15.31
N ASP A 82 12.76 -8.91 15.75
CA ASP A 82 12.05 -9.62 16.83
C ASP A 82 12.09 -8.83 18.15
N GLU A 83 13.15 -8.04 18.35
CA GLU A 83 13.29 -7.14 19.50
C GLU A 83 12.31 -5.96 19.41
N ASP A 84 12.22 -5.30 18.25
CA ASP A 84 11.23 -4.24 17.99
C ASP A 84 9.79 -4.73 18.24
N TRP A 85 9.46 -5.92 17.73
CA TRP A 85 8.15 -6.52 17.96
C TRP A 85 7.89 -6.80 19.43
N SER A 86 8.92 -7.21 20.20
CA SER A 86 8.78 -7.46 21.63
C SER A 86 8.40 -6.18 22.39
N TYR A 87 9.05 -5.05 22.08
CA TYR A 87 8.71 -3.75 22.69
C TYR A 87 7.32 -3.24 22.29
N VAL A 88 6.95 -3.41 21.02
CA VAL A 88 5.60 -3.07 20.52
C VAL A 88 4.52 -3.88 21.23
N ILE A 89 4.71 -5.20 21.37
CA ILE A 89 3.75 -6.08 22.04
C ILE A 89 3.65 -5.73 23.53
N GLU A 90 4.76 -5.44 24.19
CA GLU A 90 4.77 -4.99 25.59
C GLU A 90 3.94 -3.72 25.75
N THR A 91 4.15 -2.72 24.89
CA THR A 91 3.41 -1.46 24.92
C THR A 91 1.92 -1.66 24.59
N LEU A 92 1.59 -2.47 23.59
CA LEU A 92 0.20 -2.83 23.26
C LEU A 92 -0.51 -3.48 24.45
N SER A 93 0.19 -4.34 25.20
CA SER A 93 -0.38 -5.08 26.32
C SER A 93 -0.77 -4.21 27.52
N GLN A 94 -0.26 -2.97 27.59
CA GLN A 94 -0.58 -2.02 28.67
C GLN A 94 -2.03 -1.54 28.61
N GLN A 95 -2.71 -1.67 27.47
CA GLN A 95 -4.11 -1.27 27.32
C GLN A 95 -4.93 -2.41 26.70
N ALA A 96 -5.80 -3.02 27.50
CA ALA A 96 -6.63 -4.15 27.08
C ALA A 96 -7.53 -3.84 25.87
N ILE A 97 -7.85 -2.57 25.61
CA ILE A 97 -8.65 -2.15 24.47
C ILE A 97 -7.99 -2.51 23.12
N TYR A 98 -6.67 -2.37 23.01
CA TYR A 98 -5.94 -2.70 21.78
C TYR A 98 -6.07 -4.19 21.47
N SER A 99 -5.81 -5.04 22.46
CA SER A 99 -5.94 -6.49 22.29
C SER A 99 -7.38 -6.90 21.96
N ALA A 100 -8.38 -6.31 22.61
CA ALA A 100 -9.78 -6.61 22.36
C ALA A 100 -10.20 -6.27 20.92
N GLN A 101 -9.82 -5.09 20.42
CA GLN A 101 -10.13 -4.65 19.05
C GLN A 101 -9.42 -5.51 18.01
N LEU A 102 -8.11 -5.76 18.19
CA LEU A 102 -7.34 -6.59 17.26
C LEU A 102 -7.87 -8.03 17.20
N LEU A 103 -8.29 -8.60 18.33
CA LEU A 103 -8.93 -9.93 18.38
C LEU A 103 -10.31 -9.93 17.70
N ALA A 104 -11.01 -8.79 17.68
CA ALA A 104 -12.25 -8.61 16.93
C ALA A 104 -12.00 -8.34 15.42
N GLY A 105 -10.74 -8.26 14.98
CA GLY A 105 -10.38 -7.90 13.61
C GLY A 105 -10.54 -6.41 13.30
N GLU A 106 -10.65 -5.56 14.33
CA GLU A 106 -10.74 -4.12 14.22
C GLU A 106 -9.37 -3.48 14.44
N MET A 107 -8.94 -2.58 13.56
CA MET A 107 -7.71 -1.82 13.78
C MET A 107 -8.00 -0.64 14.74
N PRO A 108 -7.33 -0.56 15.91
CA PRO A 108 -7.49 0.57 16.83
C PRO A 108 -7.07 1.89 16.17
N ALA A 109 -7.87 2.94 16.34
CA ALA A 109 -7.65 4.23 15.68
C ALA A 109 -6.34 4.93 16.08
N ASN A 110 -5.81 4.64 17.27
CA ASN A 110 -4.60 5.24 17.80
C ASN A 110 -3.45 4.22 17.95
N ILE A 111 -3.51 3.10 17.22
CA ILE A 111 -2.45 2.07 17.29
C ILE A 111 -1.06 2.60 16.89
N GLU A 112 -1.00 3.62 16.02
CA GLU A 112 0.27 4.27 15.63
C GLU A 112 1.02 4.90 16.81
N GLU A 113 0.32 5.32 17.86
CA GLU A 113 0.94 5.85 19.09
C GLU A 113 1.82 4.78 19.75
N VAL A 114 1.42 3.51 19.66
CA VAL A 114 2.18 2.40 20.21
C VAL A 114 3.49 2.19 19.44
N PHE A 115 3.45 2.25 18.11
CA PHE A 115 4.66 2.15 17.30
C PHE A 115 5.57 3.36 17.53
N THR A 116 5.00 4.57 17.57
CA THR A 116 5.75 5.82 17.77
C THR A 116 6.42 5.85 19.15
N ALA A 117 5.76 5.36 20.20
CA ALA A 117 6.34 5.26 21.55
C ALA A 117 7.59 4.36 21.59
N ASN A 118 7.71 3.43 20.64
CA ASN A 118 8.86 2.53 20.48
C ASN A 118 9.85 3.01 19.41
N GLY A 119 9.69 4.24 18.89
CA GLY A 119 10.56 4.80 17.86
C GLY A 119 10.35 4.20 16.46
N LEU A 120 9.22 3.53 16.24
CA LEU A 120 8.87 2.87 14.98
C LEU A 120 7.72 3.60 14.28
N SER A 121 7.52 3.28 13.00
CA SER A 121 6.38 3.74 12.22
C SER A 121 5.64 2.56 11.66
N LEU A 122 4.34 2.45 11.93
CA LEU A 122 3.50 1.36 11.40
C LEU A 122 3.38 1.43 9.87
N PHE A 123 3.32 2.65 9.33
CA PHE A 123 3.23 2.89 7.89
C PHE A 123 4.55 3.41 7.33
N PRO A 124 4.85 3.13 6.05
CA PRO A 124 5.99 3.74 5.38
C PRO A 124 5.81 5.26 5.27
N PHE A 125 6.89 6.03 5.42
CA PHE A 125 6.83 7.50 5.31
C PHE A 125 6.75 7.96 3.86
N THR A 126 7.40 7.21 2.96
CA THR A 126 7.49 7.53 1.54
C THR A 126 7.31 6.28 0.71
N LEU A 127 6.85 6.43 -0.53
CA LEU A 127 6.74 5.29 -1.44
C LEU A 127 8.10 4.65 -1.79
N SER A 128 9.22 5.32 -1.48
CA SER A 128 10.57 4.75 -1.57
C SER A 128 10.86 3.69 -0.51
N ASP A 129 10.16 3.73 0.62
CA ASP A 129 10.26 2.74 1.70
C ASP A 129 9.51 1.44 1.33
N VAL A 130 8.72 1.47 0.25
CA VAL A 130 8.06 0.30 -0.33
C VAL A 130 8.92 -0.25 -1.45
N HIS A 131 9.62 -1.33 -1.17
CA HIS A 131 10.43 -2.02 -2.14
C HIS A 131 9.57 -2.82 -3.11
N SER A 132 9.98 -2.85 -4.37
CA SER A 132 9.27 -3.61 -5.38
C SER A 132 10.17 -4.02 -6.53
N ARG A 133 9.80 -5.13 -7.18
CA ARG A 133 10.48 -5.68 -8.36
C ARG A 133 9.44 -6.23 -9.30
N CYS A 134 9.65 -6.06 -10.61
CA CYS A 134 8.83 -6.65 -11.66
C CYS A 134 9.74 -7.19 -12.77
N SER A 135 9.38 -8.33 -13.36
CA SER A 135 10.13 -8.94 -14.48
C SER A 135 9.91 -8.24 -15.83
N CYS A 136 9.08 -7.19 -15.88
CA CYS A 136 8.80 -6.46 -17.12
C CYS A 136 10.01 -5.64 -17.62
N PRO A 137 10.08 -5.33 -18.92
CA PRO A 137 11.21 -4.59 -19.51
C PRO A 137 11.22 -3.08 -19.19
N ASP A 138 10.25 -2.54 -18.45
CA ASP A 138 10.26 -1.12 -18.03
C ASP A 138 11.33 -0.92 -16.95
N PRO A 139 12.38 -0.10 -17.19
CA PRO A 139 13.44 0.13 -16.22
C PRO A 139 13.02 1.04 -15.05
N LYS A 140 11.78 1.58 -15.05
CA LYS A 140 11.29 2.46 -14.00
C LYS A 140 10.57 1.68 -12.90
N ASN A 141 10.80 2.11 -11.66
CA ASN A 141 10.19 1.54 -10.47
C ASN A 141 9.45 2.62 -9.66
N PRO A 142 8.15 2.44 -9.32
CA PRO A 142 7.21 1.42 -9.83
C PRO A 142 7.05 1.48 -11.36
N CYS A 143 6.88 0.33 -12.01
CA CYS A 143 6.37 0.24 -13.39
C CYS A 143 4.83 0.26 -13.36
N LYS A 144 4.16 0.23 -14.52
CA LYS A 144 2.68 0.20 -14.56
C LYS A 144 2.08 -1.02 -13.85
N HIS A 145 2.77 -2.17 -13.85
CA HIS A 145 2.29 -3.40 -13.22
C HIS A 145 2.41 -3.34 -11.69
N ILE A 146 3.52 -2.82 -11.18
CA ILE A 146 3.70 -2.57 -9.74
C ILE A 146 2.66 -1.55 -9.27
N ALA A 147 2.51 -0.45 -10.02
CA ALA A 147 1.50 0.56 -9.71
C ALA A 147 0.07 0.01 -9.75
N ALA A 148 -0.22 -0.99 -10.58
CA ALA A 148 -1.51 -1.67 -10.57
C ALA A 148 -1.72 -2.43 -9.26
N VAL A 149 -0.72 -3.22 -8.83
CA VAL A 149 -0.82 -3.97 -7.58
C VAL A 149 -0.89 -3.06 -6.36
N TYR A 150 -0.26 -1.88 -6.36
CA TYR A 150 -0.44 -0.90 -5.29
C TYR A 150 -1.91 -0.51 -5.04
N TYR A 151 -2.80 -0.60 -6.04
CA TYR A 151 -4.22 -0.31 -5.87
C TYR A 151 -5.07 -1.54 -5.48
N GLU A 152 -4.45 -2.70 -5.28
CA GLU A 152 -5.09 -3.92 -4.74
C GLU A 152 -4.55 -4.29 -3.34
N LEU A 153 -3.69 -3.43 -2.76
CA LEU A 153 -3.19 -3.50 -1.39
C LEU A 153 -3.97 -2.51 -0.53
#